data_AF-M4S2W8-F1
#
_entry.id   AF-M4S2W8-F1
#
_cell.length_a   1.000
_cell.length_b   1.000
_cell.length_c   1.000
_cell.angle_alpha   90.00
_cell.angle_beta   90.00
_cell.angle_gamma   90.00
#
_symmetry.space_group_name_H-M   'P 1'
#
loop_
_entity.id
_entity.type
_entity.pdbx_description
1 polymer ?
#
loop_
_entity_poly.entity_id
_entity_poly.type
_entity_poly.pdbx_seq_one_letter_code
_entity_poly.pdbx_strand_id
1 'polypeptide(L)'
;MKKLKLSIILILVALLISWLCFRFYRAYQPQPIRLQGQIQAQQYSISSKVPGRIEQVLVRKGDQVKKSQLIFTLYSPEITAKLDQAIAGQKAAGAMAKEAEKGARTQEIQASKDQWLKAKSATELMEKTYQRINNLYKDGVIAEQKSDEANTSAPCSKIYRECCISNVSVNSRRRS
;
A
#
# COMPACT_ATOMS: atom_id res chain seq x y z
N MET A 1 12.35 -63.86 -96.48
CA MET A 1 12.70 -63.89 -95.03
C MET A 1 13.36 -62.62 -94.47
N LYS A 2 13.84 -61.66 -95.29
CA LYS A 2 14.49 -60.42 -94.78
C LYS A 2 13.52 -59.37 -94.19
N LYS A 3 12.29 -59.25 -94.73
CA LYS A 3 11.28 -58.29 -94.24
C LYS A 3 10.79 -58.59 -92.81
N LEU A 4 10.69 -59.87 -92.43
CA LEU A 4 10.30 -60.28 -91.08
C LEU A 4 11.38 -59.94 -90.04
N LYS A 5 12.66 -60.15 -90.36
CA LYS A 5 13.79 -59.75 -89.50
C LYS A 5 13.84 -58.22 -89.32
N LEU A 6 13.54 -57.44 -90.37
CA LEU A 6 13.51 -55.98 -90.31
C LEU A 6 12.35 -55.44 -89.43
N SER A 7 11.15 -56.03 -89.52
CA SER A 7 10.04 -55.66 -88.63
C SER A 7 10.32 -56.00 -87.17
N ILE A 8 10.96 -57.15 -86.89
CA ILE A 8 11.33 -57.53 -85.52
C ILE A 8 12.34 -56.53 -84.95
N ILE A 9 13.35 -56.12 -85.73
CA ILE A 9 14.33 -55.11 -85.30
C ILE A 9 13.65 -53.75 -85.04
N LEU A 10 12.71 -53.33 -85.89
CA LEU A 10 12.01 -52.05 -85.73
C LEU A 10 11.14 -52.01 -84.46
N ILE A 11 10.44 -53.11 -84.15
CA ILE A 11 9.64 -53.25 -82.93
C ILE A 11 10.53 -53.23 -81.69
N LEU A 12 11.70 -53.86 -81.76
CA LEU A 12 12.66 -53.92 -80.66
C LEU A 12 13.28 -52.53 -80.38
N VAL A 13 13.55 -51.76 -81.44
CA VAL A 13 14.00 -50.36 -81.32
C VAL A 13 12.89 -49.46 -80.77
N ALA A 14 11.63 -49.62 -81.21
CA ALA A 14 10.51 -48.86 -80.68
C ALA A 14 10.25 -49.16 -79.19
N LEU A 15 10.37 -50.43 -78.78
CA LEU A 15 10.30 -50.85 -77.37
C LEU A 15 11.45 -50.26 -76.55
N LEU A 16 12.67 -50.23 -77.10
CA LEU A 16 13.82 -49.60 -76.44
C LEU A 16 13.61 -48.10 -76.25
N ILE A 17 13.12 -47.39 -77.25
CA ILE A 17 12.85 -45.94 -77.17
C ILE A 17 11.71 -45.66 -76.18
N SER A 18 10.63 -46.45 -76.23
CA SER A 18 9.52 -46.33 -75.27
C SER A 18 9.97 -46.58 -73.83
N TRP A 19 10.81 -47.59 -73.61
CA TRP A 19 11.40 -47.88 -72.31
C TRP A 19 12.31 -46.76 -71.82
N LEU A 20 13.12 -46.18 -72.72
CA LEU A 20 14.02 -45.07 -72.39
C LEU A 20 13.22 -43.82 -72.02
N CYS A 21 12.19 -43.46 -72.78
CA CYS A 21 11.30 -42.34 -72.48
C CYS A 21 10.55 -42.53 -71.16
N PHE A 22 10.06 -43.74 -70.88
CA PHE A 22 9.37 -44.03 -69.61
C PHE A 22 10.32 -43.91 -68.41
N ARG A 23 11.56 -44.38 -68.56
CA ARG A 23 12.62 -44.19 -67.55
C ARG A 23 12.94 -42.71 -67.33
N PHE A 24 13.06 -41.95 -68.41
CA PHE A 24 13.38 -40.52 -68.34
C PHE A 24 12.23 -39.71 -67.71
N TYR A 25 10.98 -40.04 -68.06
CA TYR A 25 9.79 -39.42 -67.47
C TYR A 25 9.67 -39.71 -65.96
N ARG A 26 9.99 -40.94 -65.55
CA ARG A 26 9.97 -41.34 -64.14
C ARG A 26 11.12 -40.72 -63.34
N ALA A 27 12.25 -40.41 -63.98
CA ALA A 27 13.38 -39.71 -63.38
C ALA A 27 13.14 -38.19 -63.21
N TYR A 28 12.26 -37.60 -64.03
CA TYR A 28 11.90 -36.19 -63.96
C TYR A 28 10.76 -35.88 -62.96
N GLN A 29 10.28 -36.88 -62.20
CA GLN A 29 9.33 -36.62 -61.14
C GLN A 29 10.03 -35.90 -59.97
N PRO A 30 9.58 -34.68 -59.60
CA PRO A 30 10.22 -33.90 -58.55
C PRO A 30 10.14 -34.64 -57.21
N GLN A 31 11.26 -34.70 -56.49
CA GLN A 31 11.32 -35.38 -55.21
C GLN A 31 10.40 -34.67 -54.19
N PRO A 32 9.61 -35.41 -53.38
CA PRO A 32 8.74 -34.81 -52.38
C PRO A 32 9.59 -34.06 -51.35
N ILE A 33 9.34 -32.75 -51.23
CA ILE A 33 10.03 -31.88 -50.29
C ILE A 33 9.70 -32.35 -48.86
N ARG A 34 10.71 -32.85 -48.15
CA ARG A 34 10.57 -33.26 -46.74
C ARG A 34 10.94 -32.06 -45.87
N LEU A 35 9.92 -31.33 -45.43
CA LEU A 35 10.07 -30.26 -44.45
C LEU A 35 10.29 -30.88 -43.07
N GLN A 36 11.53 -30.87 -42.59
CA GLN A 36 11.84 -31.19 -41.20
C GLN A 36 11.63 -29.93 -40.36
N GLY A 37 10.55 -29.92 -39.59
CA GLY A 37 10.29 -28.86 -38.61
C GLY A 37 10.80 -29.24 -37.23
N GLN A 38 11.36 -28.28 -36.50
CA GLN A 38 11.62 -28.40 -35.07
C GLN A 38 10.59 -27.56 -34.31
N ILE A 39 9.97 -28.16 -33.30
CA ILE A 39 9.06 -27.44 -32.40
C ILE A 39 9.90 -27.04 -31.18
N GLN A 40 10.13 -25.73 -31.01
CA GLN A 40 10.69 -25.19 -29.77
C GLN A 40 9.55 -24.79 -28.84
N ALA A 41 9.55 -25.38 -27.63
CA ALA A 41 8.68 -24.97 -26.55
C ALA A 41 9.48 -24.13 -25.56
N GLN A 42 8.92 -22.98 -25.17
CA GLN A 42 9.52 -22.14 -24.15
C GLN A 42 9.34 -22.82 -22.78
N GLN A 43 10.44 -23.10 -22.09
CA GLN A 43 10.43 -23.72 -20.77
C GLN A 43 10.72 -22.67 -19.70
N TYR A 44 9.87 -22.61 -18.66
CA TYR A 44 10.07 -21.77 -17.50
C TYR A 44 10.12 -22.63 -16.24
N SER A 45 11.16 -22.46 -15.43
CA SER A 45 11.26 -23.09 -14.11
C SER A 45 10.58 -22.21 -13.08
N ILE A 46 9.59 -22.76 -12.36
CA ILE A 46 8.85 -22.05 -11.32
C ILE A 46 9.41 -22.49 -9.97
N SER A 47 10.14 -21.60 -9.31
CA SER A 47 10.69 -21.82 -7.96
C SER A 47 9.95 -20.96 -6.94
N SER A 48 9.79 -21.46 -5.72
CA SER A 48 9.25 -20.67 -4.62
C SER A 48 10.26 -19.60 -4.18
N LYS A 49 9.79 -18.36 -3.97
CA LYS A 49 10.62 -17.27 -3.44
C LYS A 49 10.99 -17.46 -1.96
N VAL A 50 10.21 -18.27 -1.25
CA VAL A 50 10.37 -18.54 0.19
C VAL A 50 10.71 -20.02 0.37
N PRO A 51 11.71 -20.36 1.22
CA PRO A 51 11.95 -21.74 1.61
C PRO A 51 10.80 -22.21 2.52
N GLY A 52 10.22 -23.36 2.20
CA GLY A 52 9.12 -23.92 2.98
C GLY A 52 8.82 -25.34 2.55
N ARG A 53 8.01 -26.04 3.35
CA ARG A 53 7.56 -27.39 3.00
C ARG A 53 6.42 -27.26 1.99
N ILE A 54 6.50 -28.03 0.91
CA ILE A 54 5.38 -28.17 -0.03
C ILE A 54 4.26 -28.89 0.72
N GLU A 55 3.15 -28.21 0.93
CA GLU A 55 1.99 -28.78 1.62
C GLU A 55 1.17 -29.59 0.63
N GLN A 56 0.84 -28.99 -0.52
CA GLN A 56 0.10 -29.65 -1.60
C GLN A 56 0.57 -29.20 -2.97
N VAL A 57 0.61 -30.14 -3.92
CA VAL A 57 0.80 -29.89 -5.35
C VAL A 57 -0.54 -30.14 -6.03
N LEU A 58 -1.10 -29.10 -6.63
CA LEU A 58 -2.48 -29.09 -7.15
C LEU A 58 -2.56 -29.41 -8.65
N VAL A 59 -1.41 -29.51 -9.33
CA VAL A 59 -1.32 -29.74 -10.77
C VAL A 59 -0.39 -30.88 -11.11
N ARG A 60 -0.68 -31.62 -12.18
CA ARG A 60 0.13 -32.72 -12.66
C ARG A 60 0.83 -32.36 -13.97
N LYS A 61 1.87 -33.14 -14.31
CA LYS A 61 2.61 -32.97 -15.56
C LYS A 61 1.67 -33.19 -16.75
N GLY A 62 1.47 -32.14 -17.55
CA GLY A 62 0.60 -32.16 -18.74
C GLY A 62 -0.70 -31.37 -18.60
N ASP A 63 -1.04 -30.87 -17.40
CA ASP A 63 -2.23 -30.06 -17.19
C ASP A 63 -2.07 -28.66 -17.79
N GLN A 64 -3.12 -28.16 -18.45
CA GLN A 64 -3.17 -26.77 -18.90
C GLN A 64 -3.44 -25.85 -17.71
N VAL A 65 -2.49 -24.96 -17.41
CA VAL A 65 -2.61 -23.97 -16.34
C VAL A 65 -2.94 -22.59 -16.88
N LYS A 66 -3.84 -21.88 -16.18
CA LYS A 66 -4.17 -20.48 -16.47
C LYS A 66 -3.29 -19.52 -15.65
N LYS A 67 -3.12 -18.30 -16.13
CA LYS A 67 -2.41 -17.24 -15.38
C LYS A 67 -3.13 -17.01 -14.03
N SER A 68 -2.36 -16.93 -12.94
CA SER A 68 -2.87 -16.78 -11.56
C SER A 68 -3.55 -18.02 -10.96
N GLN A 69 -3.39 -19.20 -11.56
CA GLN A 69 -3.83 -20.45 -10.95
C GLN A 69 -2.88 -20.88 -9.82
N LEU A 70 -3.44 -21.35 -8.71
CA LEU A 70 -2.67 -21.92 -7.61
C LEU A 70 -2.08 -23.27 -8.03
N ILE A 71 -0.75 -23.37 -8.04
CA ILE A 71 0.00 -24.56 -8.49
C ILE A 71 0.44 -25.40 -7.29
N PHE A 72 0.93 -24.73 -6.24
CA PHE A 72 1.36 -25.34 -5.00
C PHE A 72 1.13 -24.39 -3.82
N THR A 73 0.89 -24.95 -2.64
CA THR A 73 0.87 -24.20 -1.37
C THR A 73 2.13 -24.52 -0.58
N LEU A 74 2.74 -23.50 0.03
CA LEU A 74 3.84 -23.67 0.97
C LEU A 74 3.32 -23.44 2.38
N TYR A 75 3.53 -24.42 3.24
CA TYR A 75 3.34 -24.24 4.67
C TYR A 75 4.69 -23.90 5.30
N SER A 76 4.78 -22.72 5.93
CA SER A 76 5.97 -22.29 6.67
C SER A 76 5.57 -21.74 8.05
N PRO A 77 5.78 -22.51 9.14
CA PRO A 77 5.43 -22.08 10.49
C PRO A 77 6.24 -20.88 10.97
N GLU A 78 7.42 -20.64 10.38
CA GLU A 78 8.25 -19.48 10.69
C GLU A 78 7.61 -18.17 10.21
N ILE A 79 6.91 -18.20 9.08
CA ILE A 79 6.25 -17.01 8.54
C ILE A 79 5.02 -16.66 9.38
N THR A 80 4.25 -17.65 9.78
CA THR A 80 3.09 -17.44 10.68
C THR A 80 3.57 -16.91 12.03
N ALA A 81 4.63 -17.48 12.61
CA ALA A 81 5.18 -17.01 13.88
C ALA A 81 5.70 -15.55 13.78
N LYS A 82 6.40 -15.19 12.69
CA LYS A 82 6.85 -13.80 12.45
C LYS A 82 5.68 -12.84 12.25
N LEU A 83 4.64 -13.27 11.56
CA LEU A 83 3.42 -12.49 11.36
C LEU A 83 2.71 -12.24 12.70
N ASP A 84 2.54 -13.28 13.53
CA ASP A 84 1.94 -13.15 14.85
C ASP A 84 2.77 -12.25 15.76
N GLN A 85 4.10 -12.36 15.73
CA GLN A 85 5.00 -11.48 16.46
C GLN A 85 4.86 -10.01 16.02
N ALA A 86 4.77 -9.76 14.71
CA ALA A 86 4.58 -8.41 14.17
C ALA A 86 3.22 -7.82 14.57
N ILE A 87 2.15 -8.62 14.51
CA ILE A 87 0.81 -8.21 14.94
C ILE A 87 0.79 -7.92 16.44
N ALA A 88 1.44 -8.74 17.26
CA ALA A 88 1.56 -8.51 18.69
C ALA A 88 2.33 -7.21 18.98
N GLY A 89 3.44 -6.95 18.27
CA GLY A 89 4.19 -5.70 18.36
C GLY A 89 3.36 -4.48 17.97
N GLN A 90 2.59 -4.57 16.88
CA GLN A 90 1.68 -3.50 16.46
C GLN A 90 0.61 -3.22 17.51
N LYS A 91 -0.02 -4.26 18.07
CA LYS A 91 -1.03 -4.11 19.13
C LYS A 91 -0.45 -3.49 20.39
N ALA A 92 0.73 -3.91 20.81
CA ALA A 92 1.41 -3.35 21.97
C ALA A 92 1.76 -1.86 21.75
N ALA A 93 2.32 -1.52 20.59
CA ALA A 93 2.63 -0.14 20.23
C ALA A 93 1.36 0.74 20.17
N GLY A 94 0.29 0.23 19.58
CA GLY A 94 -1.01 0.93 19.55
C GLY A 94 -1.61 1.15 20.93
N ALA A 95 -1.50 0.16 21.83
CA ALA A 95 -1.95 0.29 23.21
C ALA A 95 -1.12 1.34 23.97
N MET A 96 0.21 1.32 23.83
CA MET A 96 1.09 2.31 24.45
C MET A 96 0.81 3.73 23.94
N ALA A 97 0.61 3.90 22.63
CA ALA A 97 0.26 5.19 22.06
C ALA A 97 -1.07 5.72 22.61
N LYS A 98 -2.08 4.86 22.69
CA LYS A 98 -3.40 5.22 23.22
C LYS A 98 -3.33 5.57 24.71
N GLU A 99 -2.51 4.88 25.49
CA GLU A 99 -2.31 5.18 26.91
C GLU A 99 -1.56 6.51 27.10
N ALA A 100 -0.49 6.73 26.33
CA ALA A 100 0.27 7.99 26.35
C ALA A 100 -0.61 9.18 25.94
N GLU A 101 -1.40 9.04 24.88
CA GLU A 101 -2.31 10.07 24.42
C GLU A 101 -3.38 10.38 25.47
N LYS A 102 -4.06 9.37 26.02
CA LYS A 102 -5.07 9.57 27.08
C LYS A 102 -4.49 10.18 28.36
N GLY A 103 -3.32 9.71 28.79
CA GLY A 103 -2.63 10.21 29.97
C GLY A 103 -2.26 11.69 29.83
N ALA A 104 -1.55 12.02 28.75
CA ALA A 104 -1.16 13.40 28.43
C ALA A 104 -2.40 14.31 28.26
N ARG A 105 -3.44 13.84 27.59
CA ARG A 105 -4.68 14.61 27.35
C ARG A 105 -5.38 15.01 28.65
N THR A 106 -5.47 14.10 29.61
CA THR A 106 -6.14 14.36 30.89
C THR A 106 -5.38 15.43 31.68
N GLN A 107 -4.05 15.33 31.69
CA GLN A 107 -3.16 16.27 32.35
C GLN A 107 -3.23 17.67 31.69
N GLU A 108 -3.25 17.75 30.35
CA GLU A 108 -3.40 19.00 29.61
C GLU A 108 -4.72 19.72 29.91
N ILE A 109 -5.84 18.99 29.95
CA ILE A 109 -7.15 19.55 30.27
C ILE A 109 -7.16 20.07 31.72
N GLN A 110 -6.59 19.32 32.65
CA GLN A 110 -6.52 19.73 34.05
C GLN A 110 -5.66 21.00 34.21
N ALA A 111 -4.47 21.04 33.60
CA ALA A 111 -3.61 22.22 33.60
C ALA A 111 -4.31 23.45 33.02
N SER A 112 -5.05 23.27 31.91
CA SER A 112 -5.81 24.36 31.28
C SER A 112 -6.93 24.88 32.21
N LYS A 113 -7.62 23.99 32.92
CA LYS A 113 -8.65 24.35 33.91
C LYS A 113 -8.06 25.08 35.11
N ASP A 114 -6.93 24.62 35.61
CA ASP A 114 -6.24 25.24 36.75
C ASP A 114 -5.75 26.65 36.38
N GLN A 115 -5.25 26.84 35.16
CA GLN A 115 -4.89 28.16 34.64
C GLN A 115 -6.10 29.09 34.54
N TRP A 116 -7.24 28.60 34.05
CA TRP A 116 -8.47 29.36 34.04
C TRP A 116 -8.94 29.75 35.45
N LEU A 117 -8.87 28.84 36.42
CA LEU A 117 -9.27 29.10 37.80
C LEU A 117 -8.38 30.18 38.45
N LYS A 118 -7.07 30.13 38.18
CA LYS A 118 -6.12 31.18 38.59
C LYS A 118 -6.48 32.53 37.97
N ALA A 119 -6.73 32.58 36.67
CA ALA A 119 -7.12 33.80 35.97
C ALA A 119 -8.43 34.37 36.52
N LYS A 120 -9.43 33.52 36.79
CA LYS A 120 -10.70 33.92 37.40
C LYS A 120 -10.49 34.57 38.77
N SER A 121 -9.71 33.93 39.64
CA SER A 121 -9.42 34.44 40.98
C SER A 121 -8.66 35.78 40.92
N ALA A 122 -7.73 35.92 39.97
CA ALA A 122 -7.02 37.17 39.73
C ALA A 122 -7.95 38.29 39.24
N THR A 123 -8.87 38.02 38.33
CA THR A 123 -9.88 38.99 37.89
C THR A 123 -10.76 39.45 39.05
N GLU A 124 -11.25 38.53 39.89
CA GLU A 124 -12.07 38.86 41.06
C GLU A 124 -11.33 39.76 42.06
N LEU A 125 -10.04 39.51 42.28
CA LEU A 125 -9.19 40.36 43.11
C LEU A 125 -9.02 41.75 42.49
N MET A 126 -8.71 41.83 41.20
CA MET A 126 -8.53 43.10 40.49
C MET A 126 -9.83 43.93 40.45
N GLU A 127 -10.98 43.29 40.31
CA GLU A 127 -12.28 43.97 40.32
C GLU A 127 -12.56 44.60 41.69
N LYS A 128 -12.29 43.87 42.78
CA LYS A 128 -12.42 44.40 44.15
C LYS A 128 -11.42 45.54 44.42
N THR A 129 -10.19 45.38 43.95
CA THR A 129 -9.15 46.43 44.08
C THR A 129 -9.54 47.67 43.28
N TYR A 130 -10.05 47.50 42.07
CA TYR A 130 -10.56 48.58 41.24
C TYR A 130 -11.69 49.35 41.94
N GLN A 131 -12.69 48.65 42.48
CA GLN A 131 -13.77 49.28 43.23
C GLN A 131 -13.26 50.07 44.44
N ARG A 132 -12.29 49.51 45.18
CA ARG A 132 -11.69 50.20 46.34
C ARG A 132 -10.94 51.46 45.93
N ILE A 133 -10.13 51.38 44.87
CA ILE A 133 -9.36 52.53 44.35
C ILE A 133 -10.32 53.59 43.81
N ASN A 134 -11.36 53.21 43.07
CA ASN A 134 -12.35 54.15 42.54
C ASN A 134 -13.09 54.90 43.66
N ASN A 135 -13.46 54.22 44.75
CA ASN A 135 -14.07 54.87 45.90
C ASN A 135 -13.09 55.86 46.57
N LEU A 136 -11.84 55.45 46.81
CA LEU A 136 -10.80 56.33 47.37
C LEU A 136 -10.47 57.54 46.48
N TYR A 137 -10.57 57.39 45.16
CA TYR A 137 -10.40 58.50 44.21
C TYR A 137 -11.53 59.50 44.32
N LYS A 138 -12.78 59.03 44.40
CA LYS A 138 -13.96 59.88 44.63
C LYS A 138 -13.89 60.64 45.95
N ASP A 139 -13.31 60.00 46.97
CA ASP A 139 -13.07 60.60 48.29
C ASP A 139 -11.83 61.54 48.30
N GLY A 140 -11.11 61.69 47.18
CA GLY A 140 -9.98 62.60 47.02
C GLY A 140 -8.66 62.14 47.67
N VAL A 141 -8.54 60.88 48.06
CA VAL A 141 -7.45 60.36 48.93
C VAL A 141 -6.30 59.73 48.12
N ILE A 142 -6.43 59.62 46.79
CA ILE A 142 -5.41 59.00 45.92
C ILE A 142 -5.14 59.80 44.65
N ALA A 143 -3.93 59.65 44.10
CA ALA A 143 -3.51 60.29 42.86
C ALA A 143 -4.26 59.75 41.62
N GLU A 144 -4.55 60.62 40.66
CA GLU A 144 -5.23 60.30 39.39
C GLU A 144 -4.54 59.17 38.63
N GLN A 145 -3.21 59.20 38.54
CA GLN A 145 -2.41 58.14 37.91
C GLN A 145 -2.68 56.74 38.47
N LYS A 146 -2.96 56.62 39.77
CA LYS A 146 -3.26 55.33 40.41
C LYS A 146 -4.67 54.83 40.07
N SER A 147 -5.62 55.75 39.88
CA SER A 147 -6.96 55.44 39.39
C SER A 147 -6.92 54.94 37.93
N ASP A 148 -6.15 55.62 37.08
CA ASP A 148 -6.00 55.26 35.67
C ASP A 148 -5.29 53.92 35.46
N GLU A 149 -4.28 53.63 36.29
CA GLU A 149 -3.60 52.33 36.33
C GLU A 149 -4.60 51.19 36.68
N ALA A 150 -5.50 51.43 37.65
CA ALA A 150 -6.54 50.48 38.02
C ALA A 150 -7.63 50.32 36.93
N ASN A 151 -8.06 51.42 36.31
CA ASN A 151 -8.99 51.44 35.18
C ASN A 151 -8.48 50.65 33.98
N THR A 152 -7.16 50.65 33.74
CA THR A 152 -6.54 49.92 32.61
C THR A 152 -6.28 48.45 32.93
N SER A 153 -5.85 48.16 34.16
CA SER A 153 -5.48 46.79 34.57
C SER A 153 -6.68 45.87 34.78
N ALA A 154 -7.82 46.38 35.25
CA ALA A 154 -9.02 45.55 35.47
C ALA A 154 -9.60 44.95 34.17
N PRO A 155 -9.84 45.71 33.08
CA PRO A 155 -10.25 45.17 31.78
C PRO A 155 -9.25 44.17 31.20
N CYS A 156 -7.95 44.44 31.33
CA CYS A 156 -6.90 43.52 30.87
C CYS A 156 -7.01 42.15 31.55
N SER A 157 -7.28 42.12 32.86
CA SER A 157 -7.49 40.87 33.60
C SER A 157 -8.74 40.10 33.12
N LYS A 158 -9.81 40.80 32.69
CA LYS A 158 -11.02 40.18 32.15
C LYS A 158 -10.76 39.52 30.80
N ILE A 159 -10.03 40.19 29.91
CA ILE A 159 -9.62 39.66 28.61
C ILE A 159 -8.72 38.43 28.81
N TYR A 160 -7.77 38.49 29.74
CA TYR A 160 -6.89 37.36 30.04
C TYR A 160 -7.68 36.12 30.52
N ARG A 161 -8.69 36.33 31.36
CA ARG A 161 -9.61 35.26 31.79
C ARG A 161 -10.36 34.65 30.61
N GLU A 162 -10.83 35.46 29.67
CA GLU A 162 -11.52 34.99 28.45
C GLU A 162 -10.60 34.21 27.52
N CYS A 163 -9.34 34.63 27.35
CA CYS A 163 -8.33 33.85 26.64
C CYS A 163 -8.08 32.48 27.29
N CYS A 164 -8.11 32.39 28.62
CA CYS A 164 -8.00 31.11 29.32
C CYS A 164 -9.24 30.22 29.11
N ILE A 165 -10.44 30.81 29.09
CA ILE A 165 -11.70 30.09 28.78
C ILE A 165 -11.66 29.52 27.36
N SER A 166 -11.23 30.32 26.38
CA SER A 166 -11.15 29.88 24.99
C SER A 166 -10.18 28.70 24.85
N ASN A 167 -9.01 28.77 25.51
CA ASN A 167 -8.04 27.67 25.52
C ASN A 167 -8.62 26.37 26.12
N VAL A 168 -9.33 26.45 27.25
CA VAL A 168 -10.03 25.28 27.83
C VAL A 168 -11.07 24.72 26.85
N SER A 169 -11.83 25.58 26.17
CA SER A 169 -12.88 25.18 25.22
C SER A 169 -12.33 24.50 23.95
N VAL A 170 -11.15 24.93 23.49
CA VAL A 170 -10.44 24.32 22.36
C VAL A 170 -9.91 22.96 22.78
N ASN A 171 -9.35 22.87 23.99
CA ASN A 171 -8.82 21.62 24.52
C ASN A 171 -9.94 20.60 24.80
N SER A 172 -11.14 21.05 25.18
CA SER A 172 -12.31 20.18 25.35
C SER A 172 -12.98 19.78 24.03
N ARG A 173 -12.94 20.60 22.97
CA ARG A 173 -13.55 20.28 21.67
C ARG A 173 -12.77 19.26 20.86
N ARG A 174 -11.44 19.23 20.98
CA ARG A 174 -10.58 18.17 20.41
C ARG A 174 -10.83 16.76 21.03
N ARG A 175 -11.83 16.61 21.90
CA ARG A 175 -12.24 15.34 22.53
C ARG A 175 -13.25 14.54 21.68
N SER A 176 -13.93 15.19 20.73
CA SER A 176 -14.86 14.56 19.77
C SER A 176 -14.16 14.26 18.46
#